data_AF-A0A3N5A9N1-F1
#
_entry.id   AF-A0A3N5A9N1-F1
#
_cell.length_a   1.000
_cell.length_b   1.000
_cell.length_c   1.000
_cell.angle_alpha   90.00
_cell.angle_beta   90.00
_cell.angle_gamma   90.00
#
_symmetry.space_group_name_H-M   'P 1'
#
loop_
_entity.id
_entity.type
_entity.pdbx_description
1 polymer ?
#
loop_
_entity_poly.entity_id
_entity_poly.type
_entity_poly.pdbx_seq_one_letter_code
_entity_poly.pdbx_strand_id
1 'polypeptide(L)' 'MTAIEQYLVDTYRASQHGTPMPPPPGRDDLAVLRSLRTAAQFEAAVEGAPTTHPWRHALTRLFVHGTRTC' A
#
# COMPACT_ATOMS: atom_id res chain seq x y z
N MET A 1 -20.37 -10.28 -9.25
CA MET A 1 -19.12 -11.00 -9.48
C MET A 1 -17.99 -10.08 -9.07
N THR A 2 -17.23 -10.45 -8.04
CA THR A 2 -16.13 -9.65 -7.49
C THR A 2 -14.79 -10.02 -8.16
N ALA A 3 -13.77 -9.16 -8.03
CA ALA A 3 -12.44 -9.43 -8.60
C ALA A 3 -11.77 -10.67 -7.99
N ILE A 4 -12.04 -10.95 -6.71
CA ILE A 4 -11.54 -12.14 -6.01
C ILE A 4 -12.26 -13.40 -6.49
N GLU A 5 -13.58 -13.35 -6.67
CA GLU A 5 -14.36 -14.47 -7.23
C GLU A 5 -13.86 -14.86 -8.63
N GLN A 6 -13.65 -13.87 -9.50
CA GLN A 6 -13.11 -14.10 -10.85
C GLN A 6 -11.72 -14.74 -10.80
N TYR A 7 -10.83 -14.20 -9.96
CA TYR A 7 -9.48 -14.73 -9.77
C TYR A 7 -9.47 -16.20 -9.32
N LEU A 8 -10.37 -16.59 -8.42
CA LEU A 8 -10.48 -17.98 -7.96
C LEU A 8 -10.88 -18.93 -9.10
N VAL A 9 -11.78 -18.50 -9.98
CA VAL A 9 -12.19 -19.31 -11.15
C VAL A 9 -11.06 -19.39 -12.17
N ASP A 10 -10.36 -18.28 -12.43
CA ASP A 10 -9.29 -18.24 -13.43
C ASP A 10 -8.03 -18.99 -12.98
N THR A 11 -7.71 -18.99 -11.68
CA THR A 11 -6.65 -19.83 -11.12
C THR A 11 -6.97 -21.32 -11.20
N TYR A 12 -8.22 -21.71 -10.92
CA TYR A 12 -8.67 -23.10 -11.09
C TYR A 12 -8.58 -23.55 -12.55
N ARG A 13 -8.99 -22.71 -13.51
CA ARG A 13 -8.82 -23.02 -14.93
C ARG A 13 -7.35 -23.13 -15.32
N ALA A 14 -6.50 -22.23 -14.82
CA ALA A 14 -5.08 -22.26 -15.13
C ALA A 14 -4.39 -23.53 -14.62
N SER A 15 -4.75 -24.00 -13.42
CA SER A 15 -4.24 -25.27 -12.89
C SER A 15 -4.70 -26.48 -13.70
N GLN A 16 -5.95 -26.46 -14.20
CA GLN A 16 -6.49 -27.57 -15.01
C GLN A 16 -5.87 -27.65 -16.40
N HIS A 17 -5.51 -26.51 -17.00
CA HIS A 17 -4.95 -26.45 -18.35
C HIS A 17 -3.41 -26.34 -18.40
N GLY A 18 -2.74 -26.32 -17.24
CA GLY A 18 -1.28 -26.15 -17.16
C GLY A 18 -0.79 -24.79 -17.66
N THR A 19 -1.66 -23.78 -17.67
CA THR A 19 -1.30 -22.42 -18.11
C THR A 19 -0.72 -21.62 -16.94
N PRO A 20 0.09 -20.58 -17.20
CA PRO A 20 0.65 -19.76 -16.13
C PRO A 20 -0.44 -19.11 -15.28
N MET A 21 -0.25 -19.15 -13.96
CA MET A 21 -1.22 -18.62 -13.01
C MET A 21 -1.36 -17.09 -13.16
N PRO A 22 -2.59 -16.54 -13.20
CA PRO A 22 -2.78 -15.10 -13.25
C PRO A 22 -2.15 -14.42 -12.02
N PRO A 23 -1.65 -13.18 -12.15
CA PRO A 23 -1.14 -12.44 -11.01
C PRO A 23 -2.27 -12.20 -10.00
N PRO A 24 -1.99 -12.30 -8.68
CA PRO A 24 -3.01 -12.07 -7.67
C PRO A 24 -3.52 -10.63 -7.73
N PRO A 25 -4.84 -10.42 -7.67
CA PRO A 25 -5.41 -9.10 -7.55
C PRO A 25 -4.89 -8.46 -6.26
N GLY A 26 -4.51 -7.18 -6.34
CA GLY A 26 -4.00 -6.43 -5.21
C GLY A 26 -2.50 -6.50 -4.97
N ARG A 27 -1.73 -7.18 -5.84
CA ARG A 27 -0.26 -7.18 -5.77
C ARG A 27 0.33 -5.76 -5.79
N ASP A 28 -0.24 -4.88 -6.61
CA ASP A 28 0.26 -3.52 -6.82
C ASP A 28 -0.55 -2.45 -6.09
N ASP A 29 -1.63 -2.82 -5.39
CA ASP A 29 -2.50 -1.85 -4.70
C ASP A 29 -1.72 -1.07 -3.63
N LEU A 30 -0.84 -1.75 -2.88
CA LEU A 30 0.02 -1.08 -1.90
C LEU A 30 1.04 -0.14 -2.56
N ALA A 31 1.54 -0.49 -3.75
CA ALA A 31 2.46 0.36 -4.50
C ALA A 31 1.73 1.61 -5.02
N VAL A 32 0.51 1.44 -5.53
CA VAL A 32 -0.38 2.53 -5.95
C VAL A 32 -0.74 3.43 -4.77
N LEU A 33 -1.08 2.86 -3.61
CA LEU A 33 -1.36 3.66 -2.41
C LEU A 33 -0.13 4.44 -1.93
N ARG A 34 1.08 3.89 -2.08
CA ARG A 34 2.33 4.61 -1.77
C ARG A 34 2.60 5.74 -2.77
N SER A 35 2.36 5.53 -4.06
CA SER A 35 2.57 6.57 -5.07
C SER A 35 1.56 7.72 -4.87
N LEU A 36 0.29 7.41 -4.64
CA LEU A 36 -0.74 8.40 -4.32
C LEU A 36 -0.40 9.21 -3.07
N ARG A 37 0.08 8.56 -2.00
CA ARG A 37 0.54 9.27 -0.79
C ARG A 37 1.71 10.21 -1.10
N THR A 38 2.62 9.80 -1.97
CA THR A 38 3.80 10.61 -2.34
C THR A 38 3.38 11.82 -3.18
N ALA A 39 2.45 11.62 -4.13
CA ALA A 39 1.88 12.69 -4.92
C ALA A 39 1.16 13.73 -4.05
N ALA A 40 0.32 13.29 -3.12
CA ALA A 40 -0.36 14.18 -2.18
C ALA A 40 0.60 14.96 -1.27
N GLN A 41 1.71 14.34 -0.85
CA GLN A 41 2.75 15.04 -0.08
C GLN A 41 3.48 16.10 -0.92
N PHE A 42 3.70 15.82 -2.20
CA PHE A 42 4.29 16.77 -3.13
C PHE A 42 3.36 17.96 -3.39
N GLU A 43 2.07 17.72 -3.65
CA GLU A 43 1.07 18.78 -3.81
C GLU A 43 0.98 19.68 -2.57
N ALA A 44 0.93 19.09 -1.37
CA ALA A 44 0.96 19.84 -0.12
C ALA A 44 2.24 20.69 0.04
N ALA A 45 3.38 20.20 -0.46
CA ALA A 45 4.62 20.96 -0.47
C ALA A 45 4.56 22.17 -1.42
N VAL A 46 3.97 21.99 -2.59
CA VAL A 46 3.76 23.07 -3.59
C VAL A 46 2.80 24.14 -3.05
N GLU A 47 1.77 23.73 -2.32
CA GLU A 47 0.82 24.65 -1.66
C GLU A 47 1.41 25.39 -0.45
N GLY A 48 2.68 25.12 -0.09
CA GLY A 48 3.36 25.77 1.03
C GLY A 48 2.88 25.28 2.40
N ALA A 49 2.13 24.18 2.46
CA ALA A 49 1.84 23.53 3.73
C ALA A 49 3.16 23.09 4.37
N PRO A 50 3.31 23.19 5.71
CA PRO A 50 4.49 22.68 6.38
C PRO A 50 4.54 21.17 6.13
N THR A 51 5.39 20.75 5.19
CA THR A 51 5.61 19.35 4.89
C THR A 51 6.14 18.70 6.16
N THR A 52 5.24 18.10 6.94
CA THR A 52 5.59 17.34 8.13
C THR A 52 6.24 16.07 7.62
N HIS A 53 7.53 16.18 7.36
CA HIS A 53 8.33 15.15 6.72
C HIS A 53 8.12 13.83 7.49
N PRO A 54 7.85 12.69 6.81
CA PRO A 54 7.44 11.42 7.44
C PRO A 54 8.27 10.94 8.62
N TRP A 55 9.54 11.36 8.72
CA TRP A 55 10.37 11.08 9.90
C TRP A 55 9.82 11.71 11.19
N ARG A 56 9.07 12.82 11.13
CA ARG A 56 8.41 13.42 12.31
C ARG A 56 7.33 12.50 12.87
N HIS A 57 6.58 11.80 12.01
CA HIS A 57 5.61 10.77 12.44
C HIS A 57 6.31 9.51 12.96
N ALA A 58 7.41 9.10 12.32
CA ALA A 58 8.22 7.98 12.82
C ALA A 58 8.84 8.30 14.20
N LEU A 59 9.35 9.52 14.39
CA LEU A 59 9.89 9.99 15.65
C LEU A 59 8.81 10.12 16.72
N THR A 60 7.67 10.76 16.44
CA THR A 60 6.56 10.82 17.41
C THR A 60 6.10 9.41 17.79
N ARG A 61 6.04 8.47 16.85
CA ARG A 61 5.75 7.07 17.18
C ARG A 61 6.81 6.48 18.12
N LEU A 62 8.10 6.65 17.84
CA LEU A 62 9.18 6.15 18.70
C LEU A 62 9.16 6.79 20.09
N PHE A 63 8.97 8.11 20.17
CA PHE A 63 8.89 8.83 21.45
C PHE A 63 7.64 8.47 22.27
N VAL A 64 6.50 8.23 21.62
CA VAL A 64 5.27 7.78 22.30
C VAL A 64 5.38 6.32 22.78
N HIS A 65 6.19 5.48 22.11
CA HIS A 65 6.41 4.09 22.54
C HIS A 65 7.57 3.95 23.54
N GLY A 66 8.53 4.89 23.57
CA GLY A 66 9.70 4.87 24.46
C GLY A 66 9.43 5.33 25.89
N THR A 67 8.27 5.93 26.18
CA THR A 67 7.93 6.42 27.54
C THR A 67 7.31 5.36 28.46
N ARG A 68 7.25 4.09 28.04
CA ARG A 68 6.71 2.97 28.83
C ARG A 68 7.76 2.10 29.54
N THR A 69 9.04 2.46 29.49
CA THR A 69 10.10 1.77 30.22
C THR A 69 10.61 2.65 31.37
N CYS A 70 9.86 2.67 32.47
CA CYS A 70 10.33 3.01 33.81
C CYS A 70 9.60 2.11 34.81
#